data_AF-A0A924C4Z4-F1
#
_entry.id   AF-A0A924C4Z4-F1
#
_cell.length_a   1.000
_cell.length_b   1.000
_cell.length_c   1.000
_cell.angle_alpha   90.00
_cell.angle_beta   90.00
_cell.angle_gamma   90.00
#
_symmetry.space_group_name_H-M   'P 1'
#
loop_
_entity.id
_entity.type
_entity.pdbx_description
1 polymer ?
#
loop_
_entity_poly.entity_id
_entity_poly.type
_entity_poly.pdbx_seq_one_letter_code
_entity_poly.pdbx_strand_id
1 'polypeptide(L)'
;CQIADYNNQPLFGNGIQIASETDTYTAKPQQRLVGNVIRNNIVVNARVGLFYGSYGYAAGGGDGMRDTLIVNNIFVGNRENAITLQAGLRSPHSNNIIANNLFYWSGVLAPWVVSVDDGGGFGFLHNLWFGLVPGAAAGAGDVLADPRLANSGGTAPSAFIPATTSPARGAANPAFRPPNDFSGTVRPAPGDIGAFVIP
;
A
#
# COMPACT_ATOMS: atom_id res chain seq x y z
N CYS A 1 -5.04 -4.53 13.20
CA CYS A 1 -4.53 -3.28 13.81
C CYS A 1 -5.24 -2.13 13.11
N GLN A 2 -6.10 -1.39 13.81
CA GLN A 2 -6.76 -0.20 13.27
C GLN A 2 -5.96 1.01 13.75
N ILE A 3 -5.34 1.74 12.82
CA ILE A 3 -4.65 2.99 13.13
C ILE A 3 -5.63 4.10 12.78
N ALA A 4 -6.20 4.77 13.78
CA ALA A 4 -7.02 5.96 13.62
C ALA A 4 -6.43 7.05 14.52
N ASP A 5 -6.09 8.20 13.94
CA ASP A 5 -5.53 9.33 14.68
C ASP A 5 -6.56 10.46 14.79
N TYR A 6 -6.76 10.94 16.02
CA TYR A 6 -7.71 11.99 16.40
C TYR A 6 -7.03 13.31 16.79
N ASN A 7 -5.70 13.41 16.71
CA ASN A 7 -4.99 14.60 17.21
C ASN A 7 -4.19 15.31 16.11
N ASN A 8 -4.54 16.59 15.93
CA ASN A 8 -4.10 17.54 14.90
C ASN A 8 -2.59 17.91 14.96
N GLN A 9 -1.70 16.93 15.08
CA GLN A 9 -0.25 17.08 14.91
C GLN A 9 0.12 16.70 13.46
N PRO A 10 1.10 17.36 12.81
CA PRO A 10 1.55 17.01 11.47
C PRO A 10 2.40 15.73 11.50
N LEU A 11 1.78 14.59 11.82
CA LEU A 11 2.39 13.28 11.65
C LEU A 11 2.21 12.86 10.18
N PHE A 12 3.32 12.51 9.54
CA PHE A 12 3.38 12.18 8.11
C PHE A 12 2.73 10.84 7.73
N GLY A 13 2.19 10.07 8.69
CA GLY A 13 1.55 8.79 8.39
C GLY A 13 0.61 8.30 9.48
N ASN A 14 -0.70 8.45 9.28
CA ASN A 14 -1.73 7.66 9.96
C ASN A 14 -2.22 6.47 9.10
N GLY A 15 -1.53 6.21 7.98
CA GLY A 15 -1.65 4.98 7.20
C GLY A 15 -0.56 3.97 7.57
N ILE A 16 -0.11 3.18 6.59
CA ILE A 16 1.04 2.28 6.78
C ILE A 16 2.30 3.05 6.46
N GLN A 17 3.15 3.27 7.46
CA GLN A 17 4.45 3.91 7.29
C GLN A 17 5.58 2.91 7.53
N ILE A 18 6.49 2.83 6.56
CA ILE A 18 7.80 2.18 6.70
C ILE A 18 8.84 3.29 6.58
N ALA A 19 9.85 3.32 7.43
CA ALA A 19 10.88 4.34 7.33
C ALA A 19 12.26 3.77 7.59
N SER A 20 13.24 4.29 6.87
CA SER A 20 14.64 4.11 7.20
C SER A 20 15.08 5.36 7.95
N GLU A 21 15.55 5.18 9.17
CA GLU A 21 16.08 6.25 9.99
C GLU A 21 17.53 5.93 10.32
N THR A 22 18.43 6.90 10.17
CA THR A 22 19.83 6.74 10.57
C THR A 22 20.23 7.80 11.58
N ASP A 23 20.66 7.33 12.75
CA ASP A 23 21.31 8.16 13.76
C ASP A 23 22.76 8.44 13.39
N THR A 24 23.19 9.68 13.61
CA THR A 24 24.50 10.25 13.33
C THR A 24 25.68 9.57 14.04
N TYR A 25 25.46 8.54 14.86
CA TYR A 25 26.47 8.11 15.84
C TYR A 25 27.30 6.87 15.50
N THR A 26 27.00 6.09 14.45
CA THR A 26 27.95 5.06 14.00
C THR A 26 27.75 4.71 12.53
N ALA A 27 28.83 4.78 11.75
CA ALA A 27 28.96 4.30 10.38
C ALA A 27 28.89 2.76 10.30
N LYS A 28 27.84 2.15 10.86
CA LYS A 28 27.57 0.72 10.67
C LYS A 28 26.70 0.54 9.42
N PRO A 29 26.93 -0.50 8.60
CA PRO A 29 26.05 -0.83 7.48
C PRO A 29 24.69 -1.24 8.07
N GLN A 30 23.70 -0.35 8.00
CA GLN A 30 22.36 -0.62 8.52
C GLN A 30 21.48 -1.20 7.41
N GLN A 31 21.57 -2.50 7.18
CA GLN A 31 20.65 -3.27 6.33
C GLN A 31 19.27 -3.44 7.00
N ARG A 32 18.61 -2.36 7.40
CA ARG A 32 17.48 -2.42 8.36
C ARG A 32 16.09 -2.60 7.77
N LEU A 33 15.91 -2.50 6.45
CA LEU A 33 14.60 -2.66 5.79
C LEU A 33 14.63 -3.72 4.68
N VAL A 34 14.80 -4.98 5.08
CA VAL A 34 14.87 -6.13 4.17
C VAL A 34 13.83 -7.16 4.58
N GLY A 35 13.10 -7.74 3.62
CA GLY A 35 12.24 -8.89 3.86
C GLY A 35 10.93 -8.59 4.59
N ASN A 36 10.44 -7.36 4.54
CA ASN A 36 9.18 -6.98 5.19
C ASN A 36 7.98 -7.58 4.45
N VAL A 37 6.93 -7.95 5.19
CA VAL A 37 5.66 -8.42 4.61
C VAL A 37 4.49 -7.65 5.24
N ILE A 38 3.74 -6.93 4.41
CA ILE A 38 2.54 -6.20 4.79
C ILE A 38 1.37 -6.74 3.99
N ARG A 39 0.44 -7.40 4.67
CA ARG A 39 -0.67 -8.07 3.98
C ARG A 39 -1.98 -8.06 4.71
N ASN A 40 -3.07 -8.11 3.94
CA ASN A 40 -4.45 -8.21 4.44
C ASN A 40 -4.84 -7.05 5.37
N ASN A 41 -4.21 -5.88 5.30
CA ASN A 41 -4.61 -4.75 6.13
C ASN A 41 -5.73 -3.95 5.46
N ILE A 42 -6.50 -3.24 6.27
CA ILE A 42 -7.49 -2.26 5.82
C ILE A 42 -7.09 -0.92 6.43
N VAL A 43 -6.80 0.06 5.57
CA VAL A 43 -6.39 1.41 5.93
C VAL A 43 -7.49 2.36 5.47
N VAL A 44 -8.01 3.15 6.40
CA VAL A 44 -9.21 3.96 6.17
C VAL A 44 -8.95 5.40 6.57
N ASN A 45 -9.25 6.34 5.69
CA ASN A 45 -9.17 7.78 5.95
C ASN A 45 -7.79 8.27 6.43
N ALA A 46 -6.73 7.57 6.01
CA ALA A 46 -5.37 8.02 6.26
C ALA A 46 -5.06 9.31 5.49
N ARG A 47 -3.99 9.99 5.82
CA ARG A 47 -3.44 11.12 5.07
C ARG A 47 -2.78 10.57 3.82
N VAL A 48 -1.78 9.71 4.02
CA VAL A 48 -1.17 8.88 2.98
C VAL A 48 -1.48 7.42 3.28
N GLY A 49 -1.91 6.65 2.27
CA GLY A 49 -2.28 5.24 2.46
C GLY A 49 -1.08 4.36 2.81
N LEU A 50 -0.10 4.33 1.90
CA LEU A 50 1.20 3.68 2.09
C LEU A 50 2.32 4.72 1.95
N PHE A 51 3.17 4.83 2.96
CA PHE A 51 4.28 5.77 2.97
C PHE A 51 5.60 5.04 3.23
N TYR A 52 6.58 5.25 2.36
CA TYR A 52 7.97 5.01 2.69
C TYR A 52 8.74 6.32 2.84
N GLY A 53 9.41 6.47 3.99
CA GLY A 53 10.26 7.62 4.33
C GLY A 53 11.73 7.27 4.41
N SER A 54 12.56 8.12 3.82
CA SER A 54 14.01 8.04 3.89
C SER A 54 14.54 9.19 4.74
N TYR A 55 14.79 8.92 6.03
CA TYR A 55 15.15 9.94 7.01
C TYR A 55 16.57 9.75 7.54
N GLY A 56 17.31 10.85 7.72
CA GLY A 56 18.65 10.84 8.31
C GLY A 56 19.26 12.25 8.39
N TYR A 57 19.97 12.55 9.48
CA TYR A 57 20.50 13.88 9.77
C TYR A 57 21.84 14.21 9.07
N ALA A 58 22.63 13.20 8.69
CA ALA A 58 23.93 13.41 8.04
C ALA A 58 23.85 13.13 6.54
N ALA A 59 23.86 14.19 5.73
CA ALA A 59 24.21 14.35 4.30
C ALA A 59 23.79 13.30 3.24
N GLY A 60 23.15 12.18 3.58
CA GLY A 60 22.89 11.07 2.64
C GLY A 60 21.58 10.32 2.86
N GLY A 61 20.68 10.83 3.73
CA GLY A 61 19.35 10.25 3.97
C GLY A 61 19.35 8.78 4.41
N GLY A 62 18.19 8.12 4.30
CA GLY A 62 17.97 6.71 4.66
C GLY A 62 18.27 5.73 3.52
N ASP A 63 18.31 4.43 3.85
CA ASP A 63 18.44 3.33 2.90
C ASP A 63 17.09 2.90 2.32
N GLY A 64 17.03 2.65 1.01
CA GLY A 64 15.84 2.14 0.32
C GLY A 64 15.37 0.78 0.82
N MET A 65 14.06 0.54 0.72
CA MET A 65 13.47 -0.77 1.02
C MET A 65 13.99 -1.86 0.08
N ARG A 66 14.18 -3.06 0.62
CA ARG A 66 14.58 -4.23 -0.14
C ARG A 66 13.71 -5.45 0.18
N ASP A 67 13.49 -6.30 -0.81
CA ASP A 67 12.79 -7.59 -0.65
C ASP A 67 11.46 -7.47 0.11
N THR A 68 10.76 -6.34 -0.04
CA THR A 68 9.54 -6.03 0.71
C THR A 68 8.31 -6.38 -0.10
N LEU A 69 7.38 -7.11 0.51
CA LEU A 69 6.14 -7.56 -0.10
C LEU A 69 4.95 -6.84 0.55
N ILE A 70 4.20 -6.08 -0.24
CA ILE A 70 2.99 -5.37 0.20
C ILE A 70 1.82 -5.87 -0.63
N VAL A 71 0.98 -6.71 -0.04
CA VAL A 71 -0.02 -7.47 -0.81
C VAL A 71 -1.39 -7.58 -0.19
N ASN A 72 -2.43 -7.58 -1.02
CA ASN A 72 -3.80 -7.85 -0.57
C ASN A 72 -4.27 -6.90 0.55
N ASN A 73 -3.83 -5.64 0.55
CA ASN A 73 -4.34 -4.61 1.46
C ASN A 73 -5.47 -3.82 0.77
N ILE A 74 -6.32 -3.17 1.56
CA ILE A 74 -7.33 -2.21 1.07
C ILE A 74 -6.98 -0.84 1.66
N PHE A 75 -6.85 0.16 0.81
CA PHE A 75 -6.64 1.56 1.18
C PHE A 75 -7.85 2.37 0.70
N VAL A 76 -8.60 2.97 1.62
CA VAL A 76 -9.84 3.68 1.32
C VAL A 76 -9.80 5.10 1.86
N GLY A 77 -10.07 6.07 1.00
CA GLY A 77 -10.32 7.45 1.43
C GLY A 77 -9.08 8.21 1.91
N ASN A 78 -7.88 7.89 1.40
CA ASN A 78 -6.66 8.60 1.82
C ASN A 78 -6.68 10.07 1.40
N ARG A 79 -6.57 11.02 2.32
CA ARG A 79 -6.77 12.48 2.09
C ARG A 79 -5.77 13.11 1.12
N GLU A 80 -4.59 12.53 0.97
CA GLU A 80 -3.53 12.93 0.04
C GLU A 80 -3.19 11.76 -0.90
N ASN A 81 -1.93 11.33 -0.96
CA ASN A 81 -1.49 10.28 -1.87
C ASN A 81 -1.97 8.90 -1.40
N ALA A 82 -2.36 8.02 -2.33
CA ALA A 82 -2.59 6.62 -2.01
C ALA A 82 -1.28 5.92 -1.65
N ILE A 83 -0.19 6.29 -2.35
CA ILE A 83 1.16 5.79 -2.13
C ILE A 83 2.16 6.95 -2.24
N THR A 84 3.09 7.01 -1.29
CA THR A 84 4.32 7.82 -1.37
C THR A 84 5.53 6.94 -1.10
N LEU A 85 6.43 6.79 -2.07
CA LEU A 85 7.69 6.05 -1.94
C LEU A 85 8.84 7.02 -2.24
N GLN A 86 9.46 7.58 -1.21
CA GLN A 86 10.64 8.43 -1.35
C GLN A 86 11.86 7.63 -1.81
N ALA A 87 12.81 8.28 -2.47
CA ALA A 87 14.11 7.70 -2.82
C ALA A 87 14.85 7.16 -1.58
N GLY A 88 15.44 5.97 -1.71
CA GLY A 88 16.51 5.53 -0.83
C GLY A 88 17.79 6.32 -1.13
N LEU A 89 18.10 7.35 -0.35
CA LEU A 89 19.14 8.34 -0.68
C LEU A 89 20.56 7.78 -0.52
N ARG A 90 20.77 6.82 0.39
CA ARG A 90 22.06 6.12 0.55
C ARG A 90 22.18 4.90 -0.34
N SER A 91 21.06 4.23 -0.58
CA SER A 91 20.96 3.03 -1.40
C SER A 91 19.59 3.01 -2.06
N PRO A 92 19.52 2.70 -3.36
CA PRO A 92 18.25 2.56 -4.06
C PRO A 92 17.41 1.40 -3.49
N HIS A 93 16.12 1.44 -3.80
CA HIS A 93 15.22 0.32 -3.59
C HIS A 93 15.61 -0.89 -4.43
N SER A 94 15.29 -2.09 -3.97
CA SER A 94 15.52 -3.30 -4.76
C SER A 94 14.54 -4.43 -4.45
N ASN A 95 14.01 -5.08 -5.50
CA ASN A 95 13.22 -6.31 -5.40
C ASN A 95 11.98 -6.21 -4.48
N ASN A 96 11.31 -5.06 -4.47
CA ASN A 96 10.06 -4.89 -3.73
C ASN A 96 8.86 -5.17 -4.65
N ILE A 97 7.80 -5.76 -4.08
CA ILE A 97 6.57 -6.09 -4.80
C ILE A 97 5.38 -5.47 -4.09
N ILE A 98 4.58 -4.72 -4.84
CA ILE A 98 3.30 -4.16 -4.42
C ILE A 98 2.22 -4.76 -5.32
N ALA A 99 1.52 -5.77 -4.83
CA ALA A 99 0.60 -6.56 -5.65
C ALA A 99 -0.75 -6.86 -4.99
N ASN A 100 -1.79 -7.05 -5.79
CA ASN A 100 -3.11 -7.47 -5.29
C ASN A 100 -3.75 -6.49 -4.28
N ASN A 101 -3.30 -5.24 -4.21
CA ASN A 101 -3.89 -4.24 -3.31
C ASN A 101 -5.06 -3.52 -3.97
N LEU A 102 -5.98 -3.01 -3.17
CA LEU A 102 -7.12 -2.22 -3.61
C LEU A 102 -6.95 -0.78 -3.11
N PHE A 103 -6.86 0.17 -4.02
CA PHE A 103 -6.80 1.59 -3.73
C PHE A 103 -8.10 2.27 -4.18
N TYR A 104 -8.86 2.77 -3.22
CA TYR A 104 -10.14 3.43 -3.43
C TYR A 104 -10.08 4.90 -3.03
N TRP A 105 -10.43 5.78 -3.95
CA TRP A 105 -10.66 7.19 -3.70
C TRP A 105 -11.99 7.64 -4.31
N SER A 106 -12.70 8.48 -3.57
CA SER A 106 -13.94 9.12 -4.02
C SER A 106 -14.01 10.58 -3.59
N GLY A 107 -12.85 11.20 -3.30
CA GLY A 107 -12.76 12.57 -2.80
C GLY A 107 -12.77 13.62 -3.92
N VAL A 108 -13.08 14.87 -3.54
CA VAL A 108 -13.28 16.01 -4.46
C VAL A 108 -11.97 16.74 -4.80
N LEU A 109 -10.95 16.60 -3.95
CA LEU A 109 -9.63 17.18 -4.20
C LEU A 109 -8.89 16.26 -5.16
N ALA A 110 -8.34 16.83 -6.24
CA ALA A 110 -7.51 16.09 -7.19
C ALA A 110 -6.17 15.76 -6.51
N PRO A 111 -5.94 14.52 -6.03
CA PRO A 111 -4.69 14.24 -5.36
C PRO A 111 -3.68 13.86 -6.44
N TRP A 112 -2.43 14.20 -6.19
CA TRP A 112 -1.34 13.44 -6.77
C TRP A 112 -1.51 12.02 -6.23
N VAL A 113 -2.03 11.13 -7.07
CA VAL A 113 -2.56 9.85 -6.60
C VAL A 113 -1.45 8.94 -6.07
N VAL A 114 -0.28 9.04 -6.70
CA VAL A 114 0.89 8.24 -6.40
C VAL A 114 2.13 9.12 -6.59
N SER A 115 2.99 9.18 -5.57
CA SER A 115 4.33 9.73 -5.68
C SER A 115 5.32 8.59 -5.49
N VAL A 116 5.98 8.16 -6.56
CA VAL A 116 6.97 7.09 -6.52
C VAL A 116 8.24 7.66 -7.12
N ASP A 117 9.31 7.62 -6.34
CA ASP A 117 10.63 7.93 -6.85
C ASP A 117 10.97 6.97 -8.01
N ASP A 118 11.45 7.52 -9.11
CA ASP A 118 11.64 6.82 -10.38
C ASP A 118 12.92 5.95 -10.43
N GLY A 119 13.68 5.92 -9.33
CA GLY A 119 14.92 5.16 -9.15
C GLY A 119 14.82 3.62 -9.24
N GLY A 120 13.64 3.08 -9.56
CA GLY A 120 13.40 1.65 -9.77
C GLY A 120 13.30 0.83 -8.47
N GLY A 121 13.19 -0.50 -8.59
CA GLY A 121 13.18 -1.41 -7.44
C GLY A 121 11.80 -1.76 -6.87
N PHE A 122 10.72 -1.29 -7.48
CA PHE A 122 9.34 -1.68 -7.18
C PHE A 122 8.67 -2.33 -8.40
N GLY A 123 8.09 -3.51 -8.20
CA GLY A 123 7.15 -4.13 -9.13
C GLY A 123 5.71 -3.92 -8.67
N PHE A 124 4.90 -3.28 -9.51
CA PHE A 124 3.45 -3.16 -9.31
C PHE A 124 2.73 -4.18 -10.17
N LEU A 125 1.80 -4.95 -9.58
CA LEU A 125 1.15 -6.07 -10.26
C LEU A 125 -0.28 -6.28 -9.72
N HIS A 126 -1.26 -6.38 -10.61
CA HIS A 126 -2.63 -6.79 -10.24
C HIS A 126 -3.24 -5.97 -9.09
N ASN A 127 -2.96 -4.67 -9.02
CA ASN A 127 -3.61 -3.77 -8.08
C ASN A 127 -4.92 -3.23 -8.69
N LEU A 128 -5.91 -2.95 -7.87
CA LEU A 128 -7.14 -2.28 -8.30
C LEU A 128 -7.08 -0.81 -7.90
N TRP A 129 -7.27 0.08 -8.88
CA TRP A 129 -7.29 1.53 -8.68
C TRP A 129 -8.65 2.09 -9.05
N PHE A 130 -9.31 2.77 -8.11
CA PHE A 130 -10.59 3.43 -8.35
C PHE A 130 -10.56 4.88 -7.89
N GLY A 131 -11.04 5.77 -8.77
CA GLY A 131 -11.00 7.22 -8.56
C GLY A 131 -9.60 7.83 -8.59
N LEU A 132 -8.64 7.07 -9.12
CA LEU A 132 -7.20 7.27 -8.99
C LEU A 132 -6.50 6.91 -10.31
N VAL A 133 -5.46 7.65 -10.70
CA VAL A 133 -4.57 7.31 -11.84
C VAL A 133 -3.23 6.82 -11.28
N PRO A 134 -2.82 5.56 -11.52
CA PRO A 134 -1.64 4.98 -10.86
C PRO A 134 -0.29 5.56 -11.32
N GLY A 135 -0.21 6.13 -12.53
CA GLY A 135 1.02 6.75 -13.03
C GLY A 135 2.21 5.79 -12.99
N ALA A 136 3.30 6.19 -12.31
CA ALA A 136 4.50 5.37 -12.14
C ALA A 136 4.27 4.07 -11.34
N ALA A 137 3.15 3.96 -10.59
CA ALA A 137 2.74 2.74 -9.91
C ALA A 137 1.83 1.84 -10.75
N ALA A 138 1.65 2.12 -12.04
CA ALA A 138 0.90 1.24 -12.93
C ALA A 138 1.65 -0.09 -13.14
N GLY A 139 0.92 -1.19 -13.06
CA GLY A 139 1.44 -2.55 -13.12
C GLY A 139 0.75 -3.43 -14.14
N ALA A 140 1.39 -4.55 -14.48
CA ALA A 140 0.76 -5.59 -15.28
C ALA A 140 -0.41 -6.22 -14.51
N GLY A 141 -1.55 -6.39 -15.18
CA GLY A 141 -2.75 -6.99 -14.59
C GLY A 141 -3.56 -6.06 -13.67
N ASP A 142 -3.18 -4.78 -13.56
CA ASP A 142 -3.94 -3.80 -12.79
C ASP A 142 -5.37 -3.62 -13.32
N VAL A 143 -6.30 -3.34 -12.41
CA VAL A 143 -7.72 -3.15 -12.67
C VAL A 143 -8.10 -1.70 -12.40
N LEU A 144 -8.63 -1.01 -13.42
CA LEU A 144 -9.10 0.38 -13.30
C LEU A 144 -10.63 0.42 -13.30
N ALA A 145 -11.25 0.01 -12.20
CA ALA A 145 -12.71 -0.11 -12.12
C ALA A 145 -13.23 0.01 -10.69
N ASP A 146 -14.51 0.33 -10.53
CA ASP A 146 -15.17 0.38 -9.22
C ASP A 146 -15.13 -0.98 -8.54
N PRO A 147 -14.50 -1.11 -7.35
CA PRO A 147 -14.45 -2.36 -6.61
C PRO A 147 -15.80 -2.76 -6.02
N ARG A 148 -16.84 -1.92 -6.05
CA ARG A 148 -18.18 -2.19 -5.52
C ARG A 148 -18.13 -2.58 -4.05
N LEU A 149 -17.44 -1.78 -3.23
CA LEU A 149 -17.40 -1.97 -1.78
C LEU A 149 -18.81 -1.88 -1.19
N ALA A 150 -19.10 -2.69 -0.17
CA ALA A 150 -20.41 -2.70 0.49
C ALA A 150 -20.83 -1.31 1.02
N ASN A 151 -19.89 -0.57 1.61
CA ASN A 151 -20.07 0.82 2.02
C ASN A 151 -18.69 1.53 2.14
N SER A 152 -18.28 2.25 1.10
CA SER A 152 -16.98 2.94 1.07
C SER A 152 -16.84 4.08 2.09
N GLY A 153 -17.94 4.57 2.68
CA GLY A 153 -17.95 5.58 3.75
C GLY A 153 -17.97 5.00 5.17
N GLY A 154 -18.02 3.68 5.31
CA GLY A 154 -18.02 3.01 6.61
C GLY A 154 -16.64 3.03 7.30
N THR A 155 -16.60 2.54 8.54
CA THR A 155 -15.35 2.36 9.30
C THR A 155 -15.14 0.93 9.79
N ALA A 156 -16.19 0.10 9.73
CA ALA A 156 -16.12 -1.31 10.08
C ALA A 156 -15.49 -2.13 8.94
N PRO A 157 -14.71 -3.19 9.21
CA PRO A 157 -14.11 -4.02 8.16
C PRO A 157 -15.12 -4.56 7.13
N SER A 158 -16.33 -4.92 7.57
CA SER A 158 -17.40 -5.43 6.69
C SER A 158 -17.86 -4.42 5.63
N ALA A 159 -17.66 -3.12 5.87
CA ALA A 159 -17.98 -2.06 4.92
C ALA A 159 -17.10 -2.13 3.66
N PHE A 160 -15.92 -2.76 3.76
CA PHE A 160 -14.92 -2.83 2.70
C PHE A 160 -14.85 -4.19 2.03
N ILE A 161 -15.81 -5.08 2.30
CA ILE A 161 -15.96 -6.32 1.54
C ILE A 161 -16.55 -5.96 0.18
N PRO A 162 -15.86 -6.26 -0.95
CA PRO A 162 -16.42 -6.06 -2.27
C PRO A 162 -17.68 -6.90 -2.50
N ALA A 163 -18.60 -6.41 -3.32
CA ALA A 163 -19.76 -7.18 -3.75
C ALA A 163 -19.35 -8.33 -4.69
N THR A 164 -20.22 -9.32 -4.86
CA THR A 164 -19.94 -10.52 -5.68
C THR A 164 -19.68 -10.21 -7.15
N THR A 165 -20.18 -9.07 -7.63
CA THR A 165 -20.00 -8.59 -9.00
C THR A 165 -18.78 -7.67 -9.16
N SER A 166 -17.94 -7.55 -8.12
CA SER A 166 -16.74 -6.72 -8.14
C SER A 166 -15.73 -7.20 -9.19
N PRO A 167 -15.07 -6.28 -9.91
CA PRO A 167 -13.96 -6.61 -10.80
C PRO A 167 -12.71 -7.08 -10.05
N ALA A 168 -12.66 -6.95 -8.73
CA ALA A 168 -11.59 -7.53 -7.91
C ALA A 168 -11.66 -9.07 -7.84
N ARG A 169 -12.82 -9.67 -8.16
CA ARG A 169 -13.05 -11.10 -8.05
C ARG A 169 -12.17 -11.87 -9.04
N GLY A 170 -11.38 -12.82 -8.52
CA GLY A 170 -10.53 -13.67 -9.36
C GLY A 170 -9.44 -12.92 -10.13
N ALA A 171 -9.15 -11.67 -9.78
CA ALA A 171 -8.22 -10.82 -10.52
C ALA A 171 -6.80 -10.78 -9.92
N ALA A 172 -6.58 -11.40 -8.75
CA ALA A 172 -5.28 -11.38 -8.09
C ALA A 172 -4.20 -12.14 -8.87
N ASN A 173 -2.95 -11.73 -8.71
CA ASN A 173 -1.79 -12.53 -9.08
C ASN A 173 -1.64 -13.69 -8.09
N PRO A 174 -1.71 -14.96 -8.55
CA PRO A 174 -1.64 -16.13 -7.67
C PRO A 174 -0.28 -16.30 -6.98
N ALA A 175 0.82 -15.78 -7.55
CA ALA A 175 2.17 -15.93 -6.99
C ALA A 175 2.38 -15.12 -5.69
N PHE A 176 1.61 -14.03 -5.52
CA PHE A 176 1.74 -13.10 -4.38
C PHE A 176 0.54 -13.14 -3.44
N ARG A 177 -0.34 -14.12 -3.61
CA ARG A 177 -1.56 -14.28 -2.82
C ARG A 177 -1.24 -14.95 -1.47
N PRO A 178 -1.58 -14.35 -0.32
CA PRO A 178 -1.46 -15.03 0.97
C PRO A 178 -2.44 -16.20 1.08
N PRO A 179 -2.21 -17.17 2.00
CA PRO A 179 -3.09 -18.34 2.13
C PRO A 179 -4.50 -17.95 2.58
N ASN A 180 -4.60 -16.97 3.49
CA ASN A 180 -5.86 -16.53 4.08
C ASN A 180 -6.07 -15.04 3.86
N ASP A 181 -7.30 -14.56 4.03
CA ASP A 181 -7.68 -13.15 3.99
C ASP A 181 -7.65 -12.49 5.39
N PHE A 182 -8.17 -11.26 5.52
CA PHE A 182 -8.25 -10.53 6.78
C PHE A 182 -9.11 -11.22 7.85
N SER A 183 -10.16 -11.93 7.45
CA SER A 183 -11.05 -12.67 8.35
C SER A 183 -10.55 -14.08 8.68
N GLY A 184 -9.45 -14.52 8.07
CA GLY A 184 -8.92 -15.88 8.19
C GLY A 184 -9.50 -16.87 7.17
N THR A 185 -10.32 -16.40 6.21
CA THR A 185 -10.89 -17.24 5.14
C THR A 185 -9.80 -17.65 4.17
N VAL A 186 -9.77 -18.93 3.78
CA VAL A 186 -8.82 -19.45 2.79
C VAL A 186 -9.12 -18.82 1.43
N ARG A 187 -8.09 -18.29 0.76
CA ARG A 187 -8.25 -17.64 -0.53
C ARG A 187 -8.29 -18.65 -1.69
N PRO A 188 -9.24 -18.53 -2.63
CA PRO A 188 -9.25 -19.33 -3.85
C PRO A 188 -8.11 -18.95 -4.80
N ALA A 189 -7.82 -19.77 -5.81
CA ALA A 189 -6.85 -19.47 -6.88
C ALA A 189 -7.58 -19.07 -8.17
N PRO A 190 -7.25 -17.92 -8.81
CA PRO A 190 -6.15 -17.00 -8.49
C PRO A 190 -6.40 -16.10 -7.26
N GLY A 191 -7.64 -15.96 -6.81
CA GLY A 191 -8.02 -15.19 -5.63
C GLY A 191 -8.47 -13.78 -5.95
N ASP A 192 -8.88 -13.04 -4.92
CA ASP A 192 -9.43 -11.70 -5.08
C ASP A 192 -8.40 -10.62 -4.71
N ILE A 193 -8.47 -9.47 -5.40
CA ILE A 193 -7.71 -8.26 -5.05
C ILE A 193 -8.28 -7.67 -3.76
N GLY A 194 -7.39 -7.19 -2.88
CA GLY A 194 -7.75 -6.61 -1.59
C GLY A 194 -7.76 -7.63 -0.43
N ALA A 195 -8.22 -7.18 0.73
CA ALA A 195 -8.03 -7.84 2.02
C ALA A 195 -9.03 -8.95 2.33
N PHE A 196 -10.09 -9.10 1.54
CA PHE A 196 -11.13 -10.11 1.75
C PHE A 196 -11.23 -11.08 0.57
N VAL A 197 -11.69 -12.30 0.86
CA VAL A 197 -12.35 -13.15 -0.14
C VAL A 197 -13.75 -12.61 -0.37
N ILE A 198 -14.16 -12.53 -1.63
CA ILE A 198 -15.47 -12.03 -2.02
C ILE A 198 -16.49 -13.18 -1.90
N PRO A 199 -17.61 -13.02 -1.17
CA PRO A 199 -18.56 -14.10 -0.85
C PRO A 199 -19.18 -14.84 -2.03
#